data_AF-A0AAJ1N849-F1
#
_entry.id   AF-A0AAJ1N849-F1
#
_cell.length_a   1.000
_cell.length_b   1.000
_cell.length_c   1.000
_cell.angle_alpha   90.00
_cell.angle_beta   90.00
_cell.angle_gamma   90.00
#
_symmetry.space_group_name_H-M   'P 1'
#
loop_
_entity.id
_entity.type
_entity.pdbx_description
1 polymer ?
#
loop_
_entity_poly.entity_id
_entity_poly.type
_entity_poly.pdbx_seq_one_letter_code
_entity_poly.pdbx_strand_id
1 'polypeptide(L)'
;AAFGLATLKHIDNAISIRNNIAKTYREEISKIKGLTFLSPPKNVKFNDSYFPIFVDEKEFGMSRDELYFKLKENNILSRRYFYP
;
A
#
# COMPACT_ATOMS: atom_id res chain seq x y z
N ALA A 1 9.28 -24.33 -16.49
CA ALA A 1 8.29 -23.55 -15.70
C ALA A 1 7.97 -24.23 -14.35
N ALA A 2 8.98 -24.58 -13.54
CA ALA A 2 8.78 -25.32 -12.28
C ALA A 2 8.56 -24.38 -11.07
N PHE A 3 9.29 -23.27 -10.99
CA PHE A 3 9.20 -22.31 -9.87
C PHE A 3 7.83 -21.65 -9.76
N GLY A 4 7.22 -21.24 -10.89
CA GLY A 4 5.88 -20.65 -10.90
C GLY A 4 4.78 -21.61 -10.43
N LEU A 5 4.89 -22.90 -10.77
CA LEU A 5 3.91 -23.91 -10.37
C LEU A 5 3.98 -24.22 -8.87
N ALA A 6 5.18 -24.18 -8.29
CA ALA A 6 5.38 -24.34 -6.85
C ALA A 6 4.86 -23.13 -6.06
N THR A 7 5.09 -21.89 -6.54
CA THR A 7 4.63 -20.67 -5.85
C THR A 7 3.12 -20.48 -5.90
N LEU A 8 2.44 -20.99 -6.94
CA LEU A 8 0.97 -20.97 -7.05
C LEU A 8 0.28 -21.66 -5.86
N LYS A 9 0.87 -22.70 -5.28
CA LYS A 9 0.29 -23.41 -4.13
C LYS A 9 0.23 -22.57 -2.85
N HIS A 10 1.00 -21.49 -2.77
CA HIS A 10 1.09 -20.62 -1.59
C HIS A 10 0.47 -19.25 -1.80
N ILE A 11 -0.10 -18.99 -2.99
CA ILE A 11 -0.56 -17.66 -3.38
C ILE A 11 -1.75 -17.18 -2.53
N ASP A 12 -2.69 -18.07 -2.21
CA ASP A 12 -3.88 -17.74 -1.43
C ASP A 12 -3.52 -17.33 0.00
N ASN A 13 -2.60 -18.06 0.63
CA ASN A 13 -2.10 -17.71 1.95
C ASN A 13 -1.35 -16.37 1.91
N ALA A 14 -0.50 -16.15 0.91
CA ALA A 14 0.22 -14.89 0.76
C ALA A 14 -0.75 -13.70 0.52
N ILE A 15 -1.82 -13.90 -0.26
CA ILE A 15 -2.89 -12.91 -0.46
C ILE A 15 -3.61 -12.64 0.87
N SER A 16 -3.96 -13.68 1.63
CA SER A 16 -4.64 -13.53 2.93
C SER A 16 -3.81 -12.70 3.92
N ILE A 17 -2.51 -12.99 4.05
CA ILE A 17 -1.60 -12.24 4.92
C ILE A 17 -1.54 -10.76 4.48
N ARG A 18 -1.37 -10.51 3.18
CA ARG A 18 -1.33 -9.13 2.66
C ARG A 18 -2.63 -8.37 2.88
N ASN A 19 -3.78 -9.03 2.72
CA ASN A 19 -5.08 -8.44 2.99
C ASN A 19 -5.23 -8.02 4.47
N ASN A 20 -4.75 -8.83 5.41
CA ASN A 20 -4.77 -8.50 6.83
C ASN A 20 -3.87 -7.29 7.16
N ILE A 21 -2.68 -7.24 6.56
CA ILE A 21 -1.76 -6.11 6.69
C ILE A 21 -2.40 -4.84 6.09
N ALA A 22 -2.95 -4.93 4.89
CA ALA A 22 -3.61 -3.82 4.21
C ALA A 22 -4.83 -3.32 4.98
N LYS A 23 -5.61 -4.22 5.62
CA LYS A 23 -6.72 -3.83 6.51
C LYS A 23 -6.22 -2.96 7.67
N THR A 24 -5.13 -3.36 8.32
CA THR A 24 -4.52 -2.57 9.41
C THR A 24 -4.09 -1.19 8.91
N TYR A 25 -3.43 -1.12 7.75
CA TYR A 25 -3.07 0.16 7.14
C TYR A 25 -4.28 1.04 6.82
N ARG A 26 -5.37 0.47 6.26
CA ARG A 26 -6.61 1.21 6.00
C ARG A 26 -7.19 1.80 7.28
N GLU A 27 -7.25 1.00 8.35
CA GLU A 27 -7.77 1.44 9.65
C GLU A 27 -6.95 2.58 10.24
N GLU A 28 -5.62 2.47 10.24
CA GLU A 28 -4.75 3.50 10.84
C GLU A 28 -4.60 4.74 9.97
N ILE A 29 -4.40 4.58 8.66
CA ILE A 29 -4.20 5.71 7.74
C ILE A 29 -5.50 6.51 7.56
N SER A 30 -6.67 5.88 7.62
CA SER A 30 -7.95 6.60 7.49
C SER A 30 -8.19 7.66 8.57
N LYS A 31 -7.45 7.57 9.69
CA LYS A 31 -7.51 8.53 10.79
C LYS A 31 -6.62 9.75 10.57
N ILE A 32 -5.72 9.71 9.57
CA ILE A 32 -4.74 10.76 9.29
C ILE A 32 -5.29 11.69 8.21
N LYS A 33 -5.50 12.96 8.56
CA LYS A 33 -5.95 13.99 7.60
C LYS A 33 -4.93 14.19 6.48
N GLY A 34 -5.41 14.40 5.26
CA GLY A 34 -4.58 14.58 4.08
C GLY A 34 -3.95 13.30 3.51
N LEU A 35 -4.18 12.12 4.11
CA LEU A 35 -3.78 10.84 3.52
C LEU A 35 -5.02 10.06 3.08
N THR A 36 -4.98 9.55 1.85
CA THR A 36 -5.99 8.63 1.32
C THR A 36 -5.34 7.45 0.62
N PHE A 37 -6.12 6.44 0.24
CA PHE A 37 -5.61 5.22 -0.41
C PHE A 37 -6.61 4.69 -1.43
N LEU A 38 -6.16 3.81 -2.32
CA LEU A 38 -7.04 3.17 -3.29
C LEU A 38 -8.09 2.31 -2.59
N SER A 39 -9.35 2.60 -2.89
CA SER A 39 -10.48 1.76 -2.50
C SER A 39 -10.78 0.76 -3.61
N PRO A 40 -11.00 -0.52 -3.30
CA PRO A 40 -11.36 -1.51 -4.31
C PRO A 40 -12.69 -1.13 -4.98
N PRO A 41 -12.76 -1.11 -6.33
CA PRO A 41 -14.03 -0.99 -7.04
C PRO A 41 -14.99 -2.10 -6.62
N LYS A 42 -16.30 -1.87 -6.78
CA LYS A 42 -17.31 -2.90 -6.53
C LYS A 42 -16.94 -4.17 -7.31
N ASN A 43 -17.00 -5.32 -6.62
CA ASN A 43 -16.71 -6.66 -7.15
C ASN A 43 -15.24 -6.94 -7.54
N VAL A 44 -14.29 -6.10 -7.13
CA VAL A 44 -12.85 -6.36 -7.32
C VAL A 44 -12.21 -6.78 -6.01
N LYS A 45 -11.54 -7.93 -6.02
CA LYS A 45 -10.64 -8.34 -4.93
C LYS A 45 -9.21 -7.91 -5.28
N PHE A 46 -8.62 -7.07 -4.45
CA PHE A 46 -7.19 -6.81 -4.54
C PHE A 46 -6.40 -8.02 -4.04
N ASN A 47 -5.23 -8.22 -4.64
CA ASN A 47 -4.23 -9.15 -4.13
C ASN A 47 -3.32 -8.49 -3.07
N ASP A 48 -3.57 -7.20 -2.78
CA ASP A 48 -2.86 -6.30 -1.87
C ASP A 48 -1.32 -6.41 -2.01
N SER A 49 -0.80 -6.59 -3.23
CA SER A 49 0.64 -6.65 -3.49
C SER A 49 1.35 -5.31 -3.28
N TYR A 50 0.61 -4.21 -3.40
CA TYR A 50 1.04 -2.85 -3.11
C TYR A 50 -0.08 -2.12 -2.35
N PHE A 51 0.32 -1.18 -1.50
CA PHE A 51 -0.60 -0.29 -0.77
C PHE A 51 -0.27 1.16 -1.11
N PRO A 52 -0.72 1.68 -2.26
CA PRO A 52 -0.47 3.06 -2.63
C PRO A 52 -1.34 4.00 -1.80
N ILE A 53 -0.72 5.09 -1.36
CA ILE A 53 -1.37 6.21 -0.69
C ILE A 53 -1.27 7.47 -1.55
N PHE A 54 -2.25 8.35 -1.41
CA PHE A 54 -2.25 9.70 -1.94
C PHE A 54 -2.02 10.67 -0.80
N VAL A 55 -1.23 11.70 -1.06
CA VAL A 55 -0.86 12.74 -0.10
C VAL A 55 -1.41 14.06 -0.60
N ASP A 56 -2.36 14.63 0.13
CA ASP A 56 -2.73 16.04 -0.01
C ASP A 56 -1.75 16.87 0.82
N GLU A 57 -0.81 17.53 0.14
CA GLU A 57 0.26 18.30 0.79
C GLU A 57 -0.28 19.42 1.68
N LYS A 58 -1.39 20.05 1.31
CA LYS A 58 -1.96 21.16 2.09
C LYS A 58 -2.61 20.67 3.37
N GLU A 59 -3.35 19.56 3.30
CA GLU A 59 -4.04 19.01 4.46
C GLU A 59 -3.09 18.20 5.36
N PHE A 60 -2.16 17.44 4.78
CA PHE A 60 -1.18 16.64 5.52
C PHE A 60 -0.03 17.49 6.09
N GLY A 61 0.27 18.63 5.45
CA GLY A 61 1.34 19.55 5.85
C GLY A 61 2.74 19.10 5.41
N MET A 62 2.84 18.12 4.51
CA MET A 62 4.08 17.59 3.97
C MET A 62 3.84 17.04 2.57
N SER A 63 4.75 17.31 1.64
CA SER A 63 4.68 16.77 0.28
C SER A 63 4.90 15.25 0.27
N ARG A 64 4.47 14.61 -0.82
CA ARG A 64 4.73 13.17 -1.05
C ARG A 64 6.22 12.86 -1.00
N ASP A 65 7.05 13.73 -1.57
CA ASP A 65 8.50 13.51 -1.66
C ASP A 65 9.18 13.67 -0.30
N GLU A 66 8.80 14.67 0.51
CA GLU A 66 9.27 14.80 1.89
C GLU A 66 8.85 13.59 2.74
N LEU A 67 7.61 13.13 2.60
CA LEU A 67 7.15 11.92 3.28
C LEU A 67 7.98 10.70 2.87
N TYR A 68 8.29 10.56 1.58
CA TYR A 68 9.15 9.48 1.09
C TYR A 68 10.54 9.50 1.75
N PHE A 69 11.19 10.66 1.86
CA PHE A 69 12.48 10.78 2.53
C PHE A 69 12.39 10.49 4.02
N LYS A 70 11.36 11.00 4.71
CA LYS A 70 11.14 10.76 6.14
C LYS A 70 10.88 9.28 6.44
N LEU A 71 10.11 8.59 5.60
CA LEU A 71 9.93 7.14 5.70
C LEU A 71 11.26 6.41 5.53
N LYS A 72 12.08 6.81 4.55
CA LYS A 72 13.40 6.23 4.31
C LYS A 72 14.35 6.42 5.50
N GLU A 73 14.37 7.59 6.12
CA GLU A 73 15.15 7.87 7.35
C GLU A 73 14.74 6.96 8.52
N ASN A 74 13.48 6.54 8.55
CA ASN A 74 12.95 5.59 9.53
C ASN A 74 13.02 4.14 9.06
N ASN A 75 13.87 3.83 8.06
CA ASN A 75 14.03 2.50 7.46
C ASN A 75 12.76 1.90 6.82
N ILE A 76 11.78 2.74 6.48
CA ILE A 76 10.60 2.36 5.71
C ILE A 76 10.86 2.66 4.24
N LEU A 77 11.30 1.64 3.50
CA LEU A 77 11.72 1.75 2.10
C LEU A 77 10.51 1.74 1.15
N SER A 78 9.75 2.84 1.19
CA SER A 78 8.62 3.05 0.29
C SER A 78 9.07 3.22 -1.18
N ARG A 79 8.13 3.07 -2.12
CA ARG A 79 8.36 3.32 -3.55
C ARG A 79 7.50 4.48 -4.00
N ARG A 80 8.09 5.37 -4.79
CA ARG A 80 7.33 6.41 -5.49
C ARG A 80 6.59 5.75 -6.65
N TYR A 81 5.26 5.82 -6.61
CA TYR A 81 4.43 5.52 -7.77
C TYR A 81 4.40 6.77 -8.65
N PHE A 82 4.61 6.57 -9.95
CA PHE A 82 4.34 7.57 -10.97
C PHE A 82 2.94 7.27 -11.52
N TYR A 83 2.09 8.28 -11.52
CA TYR A 83 0.90 8.29 -12.36
C TYR A 83 1.35 8.81 -13.73
N PRO A 84 0.94 8.22 -14.88
CA PRO A 84 1.29 8.75 -16.20
C PRO A 84 0.88 10.21 -16.37
#